data_AF-A0A511D2H4-F1
#
_entry.id   AF-A0A511D2H4-F1
#
_cell.length_a   1.000
_cell.length_b   1.000
_cell.length_c   1.000
_cell.angle_alpha   90.00
_cell.angle_beta   90.00
_cell.angle_gamma   90.00
#
_symmetry.space_group_name_H-M   'P 1'
#
loop_
_entity.id
_entity.type
_entity.pdbx_description
1 polymer ?
#
loop_
_entity_poly.entity_id
_entity_poly.type
_entity_poly.pdbx_seq_one_letter_code
_entity_poly.pdbx_strand_id
1 'polypeptide(L)'
;MTASALVPPLVDGAATLRDAGDALSVVCYWVLPFALAGLGGLVSGVFPSWFETRTALVDGRTAAAPAIAVPPTPPTDLTAAGIELDVPVRSRHDEPFAVVVRASAGAAVELAASGVDLFGRAWRSVARFTAPPSGLVEPAVLVPDSGDWATAAPDAPLWAMRFAARDAVPELFVPPAPAWPVTVSAAVGAAVARRTVIRVAAEADVRLAPVDVGGRPGVLAVPEGPPPATGRPGVVCFGGSEGGHDSQVGHAALLASHGFAALAVSWVDETQAAEAIAEVPLERFDTALRWLATRDEVSGPVAAMGGPVGRRGCSPPCAPDRSRLPPAWC
;
A
#
# COMPACT_ATOMS: atom_id res chain seq x y z
N MET A 1 -25.62 -22.54 -11.93
CA MET A 1 -24.27 -22.82 -11.40
C MET A 1 -23.51 -23.62 -12.45
N THR A 2 -22.48 -23.03 -13.07
CA THR A 2 -21.68 -23.70 -14.10
C THR A 2 -20.68 -24.65 -13.46
N ALA A 3 -20.41 -25.80 -14.09
CA ALA A 3 -19.52 -26.85 -13.59
C ALA A 3 -18.08 -26.36 -13.30
N SER A 4 -17.68 -25.22 -13.85
CA SER A 4 -16.40 -24.53 -13.56
C SER A 4 -16.25 -24.13 -12.09
N ALA A 5 -17.34 -23.87 -11.36
CA ALA A 5 -17.29 -23.50 -9.95
C ALA A 5 -16.99 -24.68 -8.99
N LEU A 6 -16.93 -25.91 -9.52
CA LEU A 6 -16.60 -27.13 -8.77
C LEU A 6 -15.10 -27.47 -8.81
N VAL A 7 -14.29 -26.72 -9.55
CA VAL A 7 -12.83 -26.90 -9.55
C VAL A 7 -12.27 -26.19 -8.31
N PRO A 8 -11.71 -26.93 -7.33
CA PRO A 8 -11.11 -26.30 -6.16
C PRO A 8 -9.90 -25.45 -6.60
N PRO A 9 -9.65 -24.28 -5.97
CA PRO A 9 -8.43 -23.52 -6.24
C PRO A 9 -7.23 -24.33 -5.75
N LEU A 10 -6.55 -25.00 -6.68
CA LEU A 10 -5.24 -25.61 -6.44
C LEU A 10 -4.21 -24.48 -6.47
N VAL A 11 -3.75 -24.06 -5.30
CA VAL A 11 -2.64 -23.12 -5.18
C VAL A 11 -1.37 -23.94 -4.97
N ASP A 12 -0.52 -24.01 -6.00
CA ASP A 12 0.81 -24.60 -5.91
C ASP A 12 1.76 -23.63 -5.18
N GLY A 13 2.49 -24.12 -4.18
CA GLY A 13 3.50 -23.35 -3.45
C GLY A 13 4.71 -22.95 -4.29
N ALA A 14 4.85 -23.53 -5.49
CA ALA A 14 5.85 -23.17 -6.49
C ALA A 14 5.26 -22.37 -7.67
N ALA A 15 4.03 -21.85 -7.56
CA ALA A 15 3.37 -21.09 -8.61
C ALA A 15 4.18 -19.84 -8.98
N THR A 16 5.00 -19.95 -10.02
CA THR A 16 5.57 -18.81 -10.72
C THR A 16 4.54 -18.31 -11.72
N LEU A 17 4.49 -17.01 -11.99
CA LEU A 17 3.64 -16.37 -13.01
C LEU A 17 3.85 -16.91 -14.45
N ARG A 18 4.68 -17.93 -14.64
CA ARG A 18 4.90 -18.65 -15.91
C ARG A 18 3.90 -19.79 -16.08
N ASP A 19 2.61 -19.48 -16.01
CA ASP A 19 1.55 -20.44 -16.34
C ASP A 19 1.34 -20.58 -17.87
N ALA A 20 2.10 -19.81 -18.66
CA ALA A 20 2.10 -19.90 -20.13
C ALA A 20 2.67 -21.22 -20.68
N GLY A 21 3.34 -22.01 -19.84
CA GLY A 21 3.89 -23.32 -20.21
C GLY A 21 2.94 -24.49 -19.97
N ASP A 22 1.89 -24.30 -19.17
CA ASP A 22 0.92 -25.36 -18.87
C ASP A 22 -0.31 -25.24 -19.76
N ALA A 23 -0.43 -26.17 -20.71
CA ALA A 23 -1.53 -26.23 -21.64
C ALA A 23 -2.89 -26.36 -20.93
N LEU A 24 -2.95 -26.98 -19.75
CA LEU A 24 -4.18 -27.15 -18.99
C LEU A 24 -4.66 -25.81 -18.41
N SER A 25 -3.75 -25.02 -17.83
CA SER A 25 -4.05 -23.69 -17.31
C SER A 25 -4.51 -22.75 -18.42
N VAL A 26 -3.85 -22.78 -19.58
CA VAL A 26 -4.25 -21.99 -20.75
C VAL A 26 -5.66 -22.36 -21.21
N VAL A 27 -5.98 -23.65 -21.30
CA VAL A 27 -7.31 -24.09 -21.76
C VAL A 27 -8.40 -23.74 -20.74
N CYS A 28 -8.17 -23.99 -19.45
CA CYS A 28 -9.17 -23.81 -18.40
C CYS A 28 -9.43 -22.34 -18.04
N TYR A 29 -8.39 -21.50 -17.99
CA TYR A 29 -8.54 -20.09 -17.60
C TYR A 29 -8.74 -19.15 -18.78
N TRP A 30 -8.21 -19.47 -19.96
CA TRP A 30 -8.23 -18.55 -21.11
C TRP A 30 -9.13 -19.03 -22.24
N VAL A 31 -9.02 -20.28 -22.69
CA VAL A 31 -9.77 -20.69 -23.88
C VAL A 31 -11.25 -20.90 -23.55
N LEU A 32 -11.56 -21.71 -22.54
CA LEU A 32 -12.94 -22.06 -22.19
C LEU A 32 -13.78 -20.84 -21.79
N PRO A 33 -13.35 -19.95 -20.87
CA PRO A 33 -14.19 -18.85 -20.41
C PRO A 33 -14.47 -17.83 -21.52
N PHE A 34 -13.47 -17.48 -22.34
CA PHE A 34 -13.63 -16.49 -23.40
C PHE A 34 -14.34 -17.05 -24.63
N ALA A 35 -14.15 -18.34 -24.97
CA ALA A 35 -14.93 -18.98 -26.03
C ALA A 35 -16.41 -19.08 -25.65
N LEU A 36 -16.72 -19.46 -24.40
CA LEU A 36 -18.10 -19.49 -23.89
C LEU A 36 -18.72 -18.10 -23.84
N ALA A 37 -17.96 -17.08 -23.43
CA ALA A 37 -18.42 -15.69 -23.44
C ALA A 37 -18.66 -15.16 -24.86
N GLY A 38 -17.76 -15.48 -25.81
CA GLY A 38 -17.90 -15.10 -27.22
C GLY A 38 -19.10 -15.78 -27.89
N LEU A 39 -19.30 -17.08 -27.65
CA LEU A 39 -20.49 -17.81 -28.08
C LEU A 39 -21.76 -17.22 -27.45
N GLY A 40 -21.71 -16.88 -26.16
CA GLY A 40 -22.81 -16.23 -25.46
C GLY A 40 -23.19 -14.89 -26.10
N GLY A 41 -22.22 -14.05 -26.44
CA GLY A 41 -22.43 -12.75 -27.10
C GLY A 41 -22.93 -12.89 -28.55
N LEU A 42 -22.45 -13.87 -29.30
CA LEU A 42 -22.93 -14.16 -30.66
C LEU A 42 -24.36 -14.68 -30.68
N VAL A 43 -24.76 -15.48 -29.70
CA VAL A 43 -26.13 -16.02 -29.60
C VAL A 43 -27.11 -14.98 -29.06
N SER A 44 -26.69 -14.11 -28.13
CA SER A 44 -27.56 -13.09 -27.53
C SER A 44 -27.69 -11.82 -28.37
N GLY A 45 -26.73 -11.53 -29.25
CA GLY A 45 -26.63 -10.25 -29.96
C GLY A 45 -26.32 -9.06 -29.05
N VAL A 46 -26.03 -9.30 -27.76
CA VAL A 46 -25.80 -8.29 -26.73
C VAL A 46 -24.49 -8.63 -26.03
N PHE A 47 -23.45 -7.83 -26.31
CA PHE A 47 -22.27 -7.83 -25.45
C PHE A 47 -22.59 -7.04 -24.17
N PRO A 48 -22.06 -7.45 -23.00
CA PRO A 48 -22.31 -6.73 -21.76
C PRO A 48 -21.82 -5.28 -21.85
N SER A 49 -22.62 -4.32 -21.39
CA SER A 49 -22.30 -2.88 -21.43
C SER A 49 -21.00 -2.49 -20.72
N TRP A 50 -20.47 -3.34 -19.82
CA TRP A 50 -19.17 -3.14 -19.19
C TRP A 50 -17.98 -3.24 -20.16
N PHE A 51 -18.18 -3.75 -21.39
CA PHE A 51 -17.16 -3.72 -22.45
C PHE A 51 -16.95 -2.30 -23.01
N GLU A 52 -18.02 -1.52 -23.19
CA GLU A 52 -17.94 -0.11 -23.62
C GLU A 52 -17.57 0.83 -22.46
N THR A 53 -18.01 0.50 -21.24
CA THR A 53 -17.79 1.33 -20.04
C THR A 53 -16.30 1.40 -19.64
N ARG A 54 -15.49 0.41 -20.03
CA ARG A 54 -14.05 0.40 -19.72
C ARG A 54 -13.29 1.50 -20.43
N THR A 55 -13.67 1.86 -21.65
CA THR A 55 -13.03 2.95 -22.40
C THR A 55 -13.42 4.29 -21.80
N ALA A 56 -14.71 4.50 -21.48
CA ALA A 56 -15.17 5.76 -20.87
C ALA A 56 -14.63 6.02 -19.45
N LEU A 57 -14.42 4.98 -18.63
CA LEU A 57 -13.83 5.12 -17.29
C LEU A 57 -12.30 5.31 -17.31
N VAL A 58 -11.63 4.83 -18.37
CA VAL A 58 -10.19 5.03 -18.59
C VAL A 58 -9.93 6.40 -19.22
N ASP A 59 -10.75 6.81 -20.20
CA ASP A 59 -10.70 8.12 -20.86
C ASP A 59 -11.03 9.28 -19.90
N GLY A 60 -11.77 9.01 -18.83
CA GLY A 60 -12.11 10.00 -17.79
C GLY A 60 -11.04 10.19 -16.70
N ARG A 61 -10.01 9.34 -16.63
CA ARG A 61 -8.92 9.49 -15.63
C ARG A 61 -7.84 10.45 -16.13
N THR A 62 -8.21 11.70 -16.32
CA THR A 62 -7.26 12.82 -16.48
C THR A 62 -6.79 13.33 -15.10
N ALA A 63 -6.49 12.41 -14.17
CA ALA A 63 -5.93 12.80 -12.88
C ALA A 63 -4.41 12.90 -13.03
N ALA A 64 -3.88 14.13 -13.01
CA ALA A 64 -2.45 14.33 -12.86
C ALA A 64 -1.95 13.60 -11.61
N ALA A 65 -0.74 13.04 -11.67
CA ALA A 65 -0.09 12.45 -10.51
C ALA A 65 -0.14 13.44 -9.33
N PRO A 66 -0.63 13.04 -8.15
CA PRO A 66 -0.71 13.92 -7.01
C PRO A 66 0.70 14.34 -6.59
N ALA A 67 0.94 15.64 -6.44
CA ALA A 67 2.23 16.15 -6.00
C ALA A 67 2.49 15.77 -4.54
N ILE A 68 3.74 15.39 -4.23
CA ILE A 68 4.18 15.16 -2.85
C ILE A 68 4.09 16.48 -2.08
N ALA A 69 3.42 16.45 -0.93
CA ALA A 69 3.28 17.62 -0.09
C ALA A 69 4.46 17.73 0.88
N VAL A 70 4.81 18.97 1.23
CA VAL A 70 5.69 19.21 2.37
C VAL A 70 4.96 18.77 3.65
N PRO A 71 5.54 17.89 4.47
CA PRO A 71 4.91 17.47 5.72
C PRO A 71 4.61 18.68 6.61
N PRO A 72 3.40 18.79 7.17
CA PRO A 72 3.09 19.88 8.09
C PRO A 72 3.88 19.72 9.39
N THR A 73 4.24 20.86 10.00
CA THR A 73 4.83 20.86 11.34
C THR A 73 3.81 20.29 12.34
N PRO A 74 4.20 19.30 13.17
CA PRO A 74 3.30 18.77 14.19
C PRO A 74 2.84 19.87 15.15
N PRO A 75 1.59 19.82 15.61
CA PRO A 75 1.10 20.77 16.61
C PRO A 75 1.84 20.55 17.95
N THR A 76 1.99 21.64 18.72
CA THR A 76 2.63 21.56 20.05
C THR A 76 1.86 20.63 20.98
N ASP A 77 2.61 19.79 21.70
CA ASP A 77 2.07 18.93 22.74
C ASP A 77 1.38 19.76 23.84
N LEU A 78 0.28 19.21 24.37
CA LEU A 78 -0.51 19.85 25.43
C LEU A 78 -0.63 18.94 26.63
N THR A 79 -0.54 19.53 27.82
CA THR A 79 -0.86 18.91 29.10
C THR A 79 -2.00 19.67 29.74
N ALA A 80 -2.95 18.97 30.35
CA ALA A 80 -4.04 19.58 31.10
C ALA A 80 -4.23 18.84 32.43
N ALA A 81 -4.64 19.56 33.47
CA ALA A 81 -4.97 18.95 34.75
C ALA A 81 -6.22 18.06 34.60
N GLY A 82 -6.22 16.89 35.25
CA GLY A 82 -7.35 15.95 35.23
C GLY A 82 -7.40 15.00 34.03
N ILE A 83 -6.45 15.10 33.10
CA ILE A 83 -6.28 14.14 32.01
C ILE A 83 -4.79 13.97 31.65
N GLU A 84 -4.33 12.72 31.59
CA GLU A 84 -2.98 12.37 31.14
C GLU A 84 -3.08 11.50 29.89
N LEU A 85 -2.24 11.77 28.90
CA LEU A 85 -2.12 11.00 27.67
C LEU A 85 -0.69 10.47 27.56
N ASP A 86 -0.56 9.14 27.60
CA ASP A 86 0.70 8.43 27.43
C ASP A 86 0.69 7.66 26.10
N VAL A 87 1.67 7.99 25.27
CA VAL A 87 1.97 7.40 23.96
C VAL A 87 3.48 7.45 23.76
N PRO A 88 4.09 6.51 23.02
CA PRO A 88 5.52 6.59 22.77
C PRO A 88 5.87 7.77 21.87
N VAL A 89 7.08 8.29 22.01
CA VAL A 89 7.59 9.36 21.14
C VAL A 89 7.75 8.87 19.68
N ARG A 90 8.06 7.59 19.50
CA ARG A 90 8.35 6.98 18.20
C ARG A 90 7.84 5.54 18.15
N SER A 91 7.38 5.10 16.99
CA SER A 91 6.96 3.70 16.73
C SER A 91 7.13 3.32 15.26
N ARG A 92 7.12 2.02 14.93
CA ARG A 92 7.26 1.54 13.55
C ARG A 92 5.94 1.53 12.80
N HIS A 93 5.99 1.61 11.46
CA HIS A 93 4.82 1.57 10.59
C HIS A 93 4.07 0.23 10.62
N ASP A 94 4.75 -0.86 10.95
CA ASP A 94 4.22 -2.22 11.04
C ASP A 94 3.89 -2.64 12.47
N GLU A 95 4.10 -1.77 13.46
CA GLU A 95 3.81 -2.07 14.86
C GLU A 95 2.64 -1.22 15.40
N PRO A 96 1.81 -1.82 16.26
CA PRO A 96 0.91 -1.04 17.10
C PRO A 96 1.72 -0.26 18.13
N PHE A 97 1.17 0.85 18.62
CA PHE A 97 1.69 1.52 19.80
C PHE A 97 0.60 1.64 20.86
N ALA A 98 1.01 1.60 22.13
CA ALA A 98 0.09 1.76 23.24
C ALA A 98 -0.43 3.20 23.32
N VAL A 99 -1.74 3.34 23.51
CA VAL A 99 -2.41 4.60 23.83
C VAL A 99 -3.08 4.43 25.17
N VAL A 100 -2.61 5.17 26.17
CA VAL A 100 -3.17 5.13 27.52
C VAL A 100 -3.63 6.52 27.90
N VAL A 101 -4.90 6.66 28.25
CA VAL A 101 -5.46 7.89 28.80
C VAL A 101 -5.81 7.67 30.26
N ARG A 102 -5.31 8.52 31.16
CA ARG A 102 -5.73 8.55 32.57
C ARG A 102 -6.70 9.68 32.79
N ALA A 103 -7.89 9.36 33.31
CA ALA A 103 -8.94 10.32 33.64
C ALA A 103 -9.69 9.88 34.90
N SER A 104 -10.49 10.76 35.50
CA SER A 104 -11.36 10.40 36.62
C SER A 104 -12.36 9.32 36.21
N ALA A 105 -12.63 8.34 37.10
CA ALA A 105 -13.63 7.30 36.86
C ALA A 105 -15.00 7.91 36.48
N GLY A 106 -15.65 7.34 35.47
CA GLY A 106 -16.90 7.81 34.91
C GLY A 106 -16.80 9.03 34.00
N ALA A 107 -15.60 9.60 33.79
CA ALA A 107 -15.42 10.71 32.86
C ALA A 107 -15.66 10.25 31.41
N ALA A 108 -16.35 11.10 30.63
CA ALA A 108 -16.45 10.94 29.19
C ALA A 108 -15.14 11.42 28.53
N VAL A 109 -14.39 10.49 27.96
CA VAL A 109 -13.13 10.71 27.26
C VAL A 109 -13.37 10.66 25.76
N GLU A 110 -13.05 11.73 25.04
CA GLU A 110 -12.96 11.72 23.58
C GLU A 110 -11.50 11.52 23.18
N LEU A 111 -11.20 10.40 22.51
CA LEU A 111 -9.89 10.07 21.97
C LEU A 111 -9.91 10.29 20.46
N ALA A 112 -8.96 11.05 19.93
CA ALA A 112 -8.80 11.27 18.51
C ALA A 112 -7.35 11.05 18.08
N ALA A 113 -7.16 10.53 16.88
CA ALA A 113 -5.87 10.48 16.22
C ALA A 113 -5.97 11.12 14.83
N SER A 114 -4.93 11.82 14.41
CA SER A 114 -4.88 12.45 13.10
C SER A 114 -3.48 12.49 12.52
N GLY A 115 -3.40 12.47 11.19
CA GLY A 115 -2.15 12.62 10.47
C GLY A 115 -2.41 13.14 9.06
N VAL A 116 -1.32 13.50 8.38
CA VAL A 116 -1.35 13.90 6.98
C VAL A 116 -0.56 12.88 6.18
N ASP A 117 -1.10 12.49 5.03
CA ASP A 117 -0.46 11.52 4.15
C ASP A 117 0.59 12.17 3.22
N LEU A 118 1.28 11.37 2.41
CA LEU A 118 2.36 11.81 1.51
C LEU A 118 1.94 12.96 0.58
N PHE A 119 0.66 13.05 0.23
CA PHE A 119 0.12 14.04 -0.70
C PHE A 119 -0.60 15.18 0.02
N GLY A 120 -0.39 15.35 1.33
CA GLY A 120 -0.93 16.49 2.08
C GLY A 120 -2.39 16.31 2.49
N ARG A 121 -2.96 15.11 2.35
CA ARG A 121 -4.36 14.83 2.66
C ARG A 121 -4.51 14.53 4.15
N ALA A 122 -5.49 15.15 4.81
CA ALA A 122 -5.73 14.98 6.23
C ALA A 122 -6.59 13.74 6.53
N TRP A 123 -6.18 12.98 7.53
CA TRP A 123 -6.82 11.76 8.01
C TRP A 123 -7.07 11.87 9.51
N ARG A 124 -8.24 11.43 9.97
CA ARG A 124 -8.64 11.52 11.38
C ARG A 124 -9.58 10.40 11.79
N SER A 125 -9.40 9.92 13.02
CA SER A 125 -10.36 9.06 13.72
C SER A 125 -10.75 9.68 15.07
N VAL A 126 -11.92 9.34 15.58
CA VAL A 126 -12.44 9.70 16.90
C VAL A 126 -13.20 8.53 17.50
N ALA A 127 -13.01 8.29 18.79
CA ALA A 127 -13.96 7.52 19.58
C ALA A 127 -14.14 8.09 20.98
N ARG A 128 -15.24 7.70 21.61
CA ARG A 128 -15.62 8.11 22.96
C ARG A 128 -15.65 6.91 23.88
N PHE A 129 -15.14 7.10 25.08
CA PHE A 129 -15.09 6.12 26.13
C PHE A 129 -15.61 6.72 27.43
N THR A 130 -16.23 5.89 28.25
CA THR A 130 -16.49 6.18 29.65
C THR A 130 -15.35 5.59 30.47
N ALA A 131 -14.61 6.43 31.20
CA ALA A 131 -13.47 5.97 31.97
C ALA A 131 -13.90 4.93 33.04
N PRO A 132 -13.29 3.74 33.08
CA PRO A 132 -13.65 2.72 34.06
C PRO A 132 -13.27 3.13 35.50
N PRO A 133 -13.64 2.35 36.53
CA PRO A 133 -13.25 2.64 37.92
C PRO A 133 -11.73 2.77 38.15
N SER A 134 -10.91 2.15 37.31
CA SER A 134 -9.45 2.30 37.34
C SER A 134 -8.97 3.67 36.84
N GLY A 135 -9.81 4.43 36.14
CA GLY A 135 -9.46 5.67 35.47
C GLY A 135 -8.62 5.51 34.20
N LEU A 136 -8.36 4.26 33.76
CA LEU A 136 -7.53 3.96 32.59
C LEU A 136 -8.39 3.69 31.36
N VAL A 137 -8.24 4.51 30.32
CA VAL A 137 -8.84 4.28 29.02
C VAL A 137 -7.76 3.82 28.05
N GLU A 138 -7.85 2.55 27.64
CA GLU A 138 -6.89 1.88 26.76
C GLU A 138 -7.64 1.21 25.60
N PRO A 139 -7.51 1.71 24.35
CA PRO A 139 -8.16 1.11 23.19
C PRO A 139 -7.81 -0.36 22.97
N ALA A 140 -6.65 -0.81 23.48
CA ALA A 140 -6.20 -2.20 23.41
C ALA A 140 -7.15 -3.20 24.08
N VAL A 141 -7.89 -2.76 25.11
CA VAL A 141 -8.75 -3.63 25.92
C VAL A 141 -10.17 -3.10 26.09
N LEU A 142 -10.40 -1.80 25.83
CA LEU A 142 -11.72 -1.19 25.91
C LEU A 142 -12.34 -1.03 24.53
N VAL A 143 -13.62 -1.42 24.44
CA VAL A 143 -14.48 -1.07 23.30
C VAL A 143 -15.01 0.35 23.51
N PRO A 144 -14.97 1.23 22.50
CA PRO A 144 -15.55 2.57 22.63
C PRO A 144 -17.08 2.53 22.73
N ASP A 145 -17.65 3.52 23.44
CA ASP A 145 -19.10 3.73 23.54
C ASP A 145 -19.68 4.17 22.19
N SER A 146 -18.91 4.95 21.42
CA SER A 146 -19.24 5.41 20.07
C SER A 146 -18.00 5.92 19.35
N GLY A 147 -18.02 6.00 18.01
CA GLY A 147 -16.91 6.55 17.24
C GLY A 147 -16.73 5.92 15.87
N ASP A 148 -15.51 6.08 15.32
CA ASP A 148 -15.09 5.55 14.03
C ASP A 148 -14.72 4.05 14.07
N TRP A 149 -14.65 3.45 15.26
CA TRP A 149 -14.45 2.01 15.47
C TRP A 149 -15.35 1.47 16.58
N ALA A 150 -15.51 0.14 16.63
CA ALA A 150 -16.44 -0.54 17.55
C ALA A 150 -15.84 -1.81 18.20
N THR A 151 -14.53 -2.00 18.13
CA THR A 151 -13.82 -3.14 18.72
C THR A 151 -12.62 -2.66 19.54
N ALA A 152 -12.22 -3.43 20.56
CA ALA A 152 -10.98 -3.17 21.28
C ALA A 152 -9.80 -3.59 20.40
N ALA A 153 -8.91 -2.66 20.07
CA ALA A 153 -7.66 -2.91 19.37
C ALA A 153 -6.65 -1.77 19.65
N PRO A 154 -5.37 -2.08 19.90
CA PRO A 154 -4.36 -1.07 20.24
C PRO A 154 -4.10 -0.06 19.11
N ASP A 155 -4.28 -0.48 17.86
CA ASP A 155 -4.09 0.30 16.65
C ASP A 155 -5.38 0.88 16.06
N ALA A 156 -6.53 0.71 16.75
CA ALA A 156 -7.81 1.26 16.32
C ALA A 156 -7.78 2.76 15.99
N PRO A 157 -7.10 3.62 16.77
CA PRO A 157 -6.98 5.02 16.41
C PRO A 157 -6.32 5.25 15.04
N LEU A 158 -5.49 4.33 14.55
CA LEU A 158 -4.79 4.43 13.27
C LEU A 158 -5.61 3.90 12.09
N TRP A 159 -6.03 2.62 12.13
CA TRP A 159 -6.74 2.03 10.98
C TRP A 159 -8.16 2.58 10.82
N ALA A 160 -8.74 3.15 11.88
CA ALA A 160 -10.05 3.79 11.81
C ALA A 160 -10.00 5.23 11.25
N MET A 161 -8.81 5.75 10.91
CA MET A 161 -8.72 7.08 10.33
C MET A 161 -9.47 7.16 9.00
N ARG A 162 -10.31 8.19 8.89
CA ARG A 162 -11.04 8.52 7.68
C ARG A 162 -10.47 9.78 7.09
N PHE A 163 -10.59 9.90 5.77
CA PHE A 163 -10.25 11.13 5.10
C PHE A 163 -11.14 12.28 5.59
N ALA A 164 -10.51 13.38 5.98
CA ALA A 164 -11.17 14.45 6.72
C ALA A 164 -11.88 15.49 5.82
N ALA A 165 -11.61 15.53 4.51
CA ALA A 165 -12.30 16.45 3.61
C ALA A 165 -13.64 15.88 3.11
N ARG A 166 -14.68 16.71 3.12
CA ARG A 166 -16.07 16.28 2.86
C ARG A 166 -16.37 16.02 1.38
N ASP A 167 -15.61 16.63 0.47
CA ASP A 167 -15.93 16.66 -0.97
C ASP A 167 -14.92 15.90 -1.83
N ALA A 168 -14.07 15.07 -1.23
CA ALA A 168 -13.13 14.22 -1.96
C ALA A 168 -13.09 12.81 -1.36
N VAL A 169 -12.84 11.83 -2.23
CA VAL A 169 -12.63 10.43 -1.83
C VAL A 169 -11.21 10.07 -2.27
N PRO A 170 -10.22 10.03 -1.37
CA PRO A 170 -8.90 9.53 -1.75
C PRO A 170 -9.01 8.04 -2.04
N GLU A 171 -8.35 7.59 -3.11
CA GLU A 171 -8.32 6.16 -3.46
C GLU A 171 -7.45 5.35 -2.48
N LEU A 172 -6.45 5.96 -1.82
CA LEU A 172 -5.47 5.28 -0.98
C LEU A 172 -4.78 6.24 0.01
N PHE A 173 -4.58 5.82 1.26
CA PHE A 173 -3.65 6.47 2.20
C PHE A 173 -2.21 6.01 1.91
N VAL A 174 -1.27 6.95 1.80
CA VAL A 174 0.16 6.67 1.63
C VAL A 174 0.93 7.37 2.75
N PRO A 175 1.54 6.65 3.70
CA PRO A 175 2.25 7.30 4.79
C PRO A 175 3.49 8.04 4.27
N PRO A 176 3.79 9.26 4.74
CA PRO A 176 5.06 9.92 4.46
C PRO A 176 6.25 9.08 4.92
N ALA A 177 7.32 9.09 4.11
CA ALA A 177 8.63 8.51 4.45
C ALA A 177 9.69 9.63 4.45
N PRO A 178 10.69 9.60 5.35
CA PRO A 178 11.02 8.50 6.27
C PRO A 178 10.16 8.44 7.55
N ALA A 179 9.38 9.48 7.82
CA ALA A 179 8.59 9.58 9.05
C ALA A 179 7.20 10.19 8.82
N TRP A 180 6.20 9.62 9.49
CA TRP A 180 4.82 10.07 9.54
C TRP A 180 4.45 10.56 10.95
N PRO A 181 4.25 11.88 11.15
CA PRO A 181 3.76 12.39 12.43
C PRO A 181 2.28 12.08 12.62
N VAL A 182 1.95 11.38 13.71
CA VAL A 182 0.58 11.11 14.14
C VAL A 182 0.30 11.87 15.43
N THR A 183 -0.64 12.81 15.38
CA THR A 183 -1.12 13.52 16.56
C THR A 183 -2.21 12.70 17.23
N VAL A 184 -2.03 12.39 18.52
CA VAL A 184 -3.04 11.79 19.39
C VAL A 184 -3.50 12.83 20.39
N SER A 185 -4.81 12.99 20.55
CA SER A 185 -5.40 13.89 21.54
C SER A 185 -6.49 13.19 22.32
N ALA A 186 -6.53 13.44 23.62
CA ALA A 186 -7.59 13.02 24.51
C ALA A 186 -8.23 14.25 25.17
N ALA A 187 -9.55 14.25 25.31
CA ALA A 187 -10.29 15.36 25.90
C ALA A 187 -11.32 14.88 26.93
N VAL A 188 -11.43 15.60 28.04
CA VAL A 188 -12.47 15.45 29.07
C VAL A 188 -13.04 16.84 29.38
N GLY A 189 -14.27 17.11 28.94
CA GLY A 189 -14.86 18.45 29.02
C GLY A 189 -13.99 19.47 28.27
N ALA A 190 -13.46 20.47 28.99
CA ALA A 190 -12.55 21.48 28.43
C ALA A 190 -11.06 21.11 28.53
N ALA A 191 -10.70 20.06 29.29
CA ALA A 191 -9.33 19.63 29.46
C ALA A 191 -8.88 18.79 28.25
N VAL A 192 -7.74 19.15 27.64
CA VAL A 192 -7.20 18.48 26.46
C VAL A 192 -5.72 18.13 26.68
N ALA A 193 -5.38 16.85 26.55
CA ALA A 193 -4.01 16.38 26.43
C ALA A 193 -3.71 16.01 24.98
N ARG A 194 -2.52 16.33 24.49
CA ARG A 194 -2.10 16.06 23.12
C ARG A 194 -0.63 15.67 23.05
N ARG A 195 -0.32 14.66 22.26
CA ARG A 195 1.02 14.17 21.97
C ARG A 195 1.17 13.84 20.50
N THR A 196 2.38 13.98 19.97
CA THR A 196 2.71 13.51 18.62
C THR A 196 3.61 12.28 18.69
N VAL A 197 3.18 11.20 18.04
CA VAL A 197 3.97 9.99 17.82
C VAL A 197 4.62 10.09 16.44
N ILE A 198 5.94 9.94 16.36
CA ILE A 198 6.66 9.85 15.09
C ILE A 198 6.67 8.40 14.62
N ARG A 199 5.85 8.08 13.64
CA ARG A 199 5.85 6.76 13.00
C ARG A 199 6.94 6.68 11.94
N VAL A 200 7.71 5.61 11.89
CA VAL A 200 8.79 5.44 10.91
C VAL A 200 8.68 4.14 10.13
N ALA A 201 9.06 4.20 8.85
CA ALA A 201 9.02 3.05 7.95
C ALA A 201 10.26 2.15 8.07
N ALA A 202 11.37 2.71 8.55
CA ALA A 202 12.66 2.03 8.62
C ALA A 202 13.20 2.00 10.06
N GLU A 203 13.86 0.89 10.40
CA GLU A 203 14.80 0.82 11.51
C GLU A 203 15.98 1.77 11.30
N ALA A 204 16.70 2.07 12.39
CA ALA A 204 17.86 2.96 12.33
C ALA A 204 19.01 2.39 11.47
N ASP A 205 19.03 1.07 11.25
CA ASP A 205 20.03 0.34 10.50
C ASP A 205 19.56 0.02 9.06
N VAL A 206 18.64 0.80 8.48
CA VAL A 206 18.27 0.66 7.06
C VAL A 206 18.90 1.78 6.24
N ARG A 207 19.68 1.40 5.24
CA ARG A 207 20.24 2.32 4.24
C ARG A 207 19.28 2.47 3.05
N LEU A 208 18.87 3.71 2.79
CA LEU A 208 18.12 4.10 1.61
C LEU A 208 19.06 4.78 0.60
N ALA A 209 19.21 4.20 -0.58
CA ALA A 209 20.09 4.70 -1.64
C ALA A 209 19.28 5.03 -2.90
N PRO A 210 19.30 6.28 -3.38
CA PRO A 210 18.76 6.62 -4.70
C PRO A 210 19.50 5.86 -5.81
N VAL A 211 18.76 5.34 -6.79
CA VAL A 211 19.30 4.54 -7.89
C VAL A 211 18.60 4.87 -9.20
N ASP A 212 19.30 4.57 -10.31
CA ASP A 212 18.72 4.56 -11.66
C ASP A 212 18.60 3.11 -12.16
N VAL A 213 17.39 2.77 -12.63
CA VAL A 213 17.02 1.43 -13.09
C VAL A 213 16.53 1.53 -14.53
N GLY A 214 17.47 1.53 -15.48
CA GLY A 214 17.15 1.61 -16.90
C GLY A 214 16.57 2.97 -17.29
N GLY A 215 17.13 4.06 -16.76
CA GLY A 215 16.66 5.44 -16.98
C GLY A 215 15.48 5.85 -16.09
N ARG A 216 15.19 5.08 -15.03
CA ARG A 216 14.06 5.33 -14.12
C ARG A 216 14.55 5.51 -12.70
N PRO A 217 14.10 6.55 -11.98
CA PRO A 217 14.48 6.76 -10.60
C PRO A 217 13.84 5.69 -9.69
N GLY A 218 14.60 5.31 -8.68
CA GLY A 218 14.15 4.46 -7.59
C GLY A 218 14.99 4.64 -6.33
N VAL A 219 14.61 3.91 -5.29
CA VAL A 219 15.33 3.82 -4.03
C VAL A 219 15.54 2.36 -3.68
N LEU A 220 16.81 1.98 -3.51
CA LEU A 220 17.20 0.70 -2.95
C LEU A 220 17.28 0.83 -1.43
N ALA A 221 16.48 0.05 -0.72
CA ALA A 221 16.49 -0.11 0.72
C ALA A 221 17.16 -1.43 1.08
N VAL A 222 18.20 -1.37 1.91
CA VAL A 222 18.94 -2.54 2.38
C VAL A 222 19.33 -2.36 3.85
N PRO A 223 19.26 -3.42 4.67
CA PRO A 223 19.84 -3.36 6.01
C PRO A 223 21.33 -3.01 5.97
N GLU A 224 21.80 -2.25 6.93
CA GLU A 224 23.19 -1.89 7.12
C GLU A 224 24.02 -3.13 7.50
N GLY A 225 25.33 -3.04 7.29
CA GLY A 225 26.25 -4.15 7.50
C GLY A 225 26.28 -5.18 6.36
N PRO A 226 27.18 -6.18 6.46
CA PRO A 226 27.35 -7.18 5.42
C PRO A 226 26.09 -8.04 5.26
N PRO A 227 25.76 -8.49 4.04
CA PRO A 227 24.67 -9.44 3.85
C PRO A 227 25.00 -10.77 4.56
N PRO A 228 23.98 -11.54 4.98
CA PRO A 228 24.18 -12.92 5.44
C PRO A 228 24.93 -13.74 4.38
N ALA A 229 25.63 -14.80 4.79
CA ALA A 229 26.34 -15.69 3.85
C ALA A 229 25.42 -16.33 2.80
N THR A 230 24.13 -16.46 3.09
CA THR A 230 23.10 -16.95 2.17
C THR A 230 22.62 -15.89 1.18
N GLY A 231 23.00 -14.62 1.35
CA GLY A 231 22.42 -13.43 0.72
C GLY A 231 21.05 -13.06 1.29
N ARG A 232 20.46 -11.98 0.77
CA ARG A 232 19.13 -11.47 1.18
C ARG A 232 18.08 -11.78 0.11
N PRO A 233 16.84 -12.14 0.50
CA PRO A 233 15.73 -12.20 -0.45
C PRO A 233 15.46 -10.80 -1.04
N GLY A 234 15.24 -10.74 -2.36
CA GLY A 234 14.99 -9.49 -3.10
C GLY A 234 13.51 -9.23 -3.34
N VAL A 235 13.05 -7.99 -3.17
CA VAL A 235 11.68 -7.56 -3.50
C VAL A 235 11.70 -6.25 -4.30
N VAL A 236 10.98 -6.19 -5.42
CA VAL A 236 10.73 -4.93 -6.13
C VAL A 236 9.30 -4.45 -5.82
N CYS A 237 9.18 -3.20 -5.37
CA CYS A 237 7.95 -2.54 -4.97
C CYS A 237 7.53 -1.53 -6.05
N PHE A 238 6.38 -1.77 -6.69
CA PHE A 238 5.82 -0.92 -7.73
C PHE A 238 4.60 -0.14 -7.23
N GLY A 239 4.59 1.18 -7.48
CA GLY A 239 3.44 2.05 -7.16
C GLY A 239 2.17 1.69 -7.94
N GLY A 240 1.06 2.34 -7.61
CA GLY A 240 -0.15 2.37 -8.42
C GLY A 240 -0.14 3.49 -9.46
N SER A 241 -1.33 3.98 -9.81
CA SER A 241 -1.54 5.05 -10.79
C SER A 241 -1.06 6.43 -10.33
N GLU A 242 -0.62 6.57 -9.08
CA GLU A 242 -0.01 7.81 -8.57
C GLU A 242 1.31 8.16 -9.28
N GLY A 243 1.96 7.20 -9.96
CA GLY A 243 3.23 7.41 -10.63
C GLY A 243 4.41 7.51 -9.65
N GLY A 244 5.62 7.68 -10.20
CA GLY A 244 6.83 7.81 -9.37
C GLY A 244 7.17 6.56 -8.55
N HIS A 245 7.97 6.73 -7.50
CA HIS A 245 8.41 5.63 -6.61
C HIS A 245 8.19 5.93 -5.12
N ASP A 246 7.86 7.18 -4.76
CA ASP A 246 7.78 7.65 -3.37
C ASP A 246 6.73 6.90 -2.54
N SER A 247 5.62 6.48 -3.16
CA SER A 247 4.58 5.68 -2.49
C SER A 247 5.08 4.32 -2.00
N GLN A 248 6.18 3.84 -2.57
CA GLN A 248 6.77 2.53 -2.25
C GLN A 248 8.02 2.62 -1.40
N VAL A 249 8.61 3.81 -1.19
CA VAL A 249 9.81 3.97 -0.36
C VAL A 249 9.56 3.47 1.06
N GLY A 250 8.38 3.75 1.63
CA GLY A 250 7.97 3.23 2.93
C GLY A 250 7.89 1.70 2.99
N HIS A 251 7.36 1.05 1.96
CA HIS A 251 7.33 -0.42 1.89
C HIS A 251 8.73 -1.02 1.73
N ALA A 252 9.58 -0.41 0.89
CA ALA A 252 10.95 -0.86 0.70
C ALA A 252 11.76 -0.74 2.01
N ALA A 253 11.64 0.38 2.72
CA ALA A 253 12.25 0.59 4.02
C ALA A 253 11.77 -0.44 5.07
N LEU A 254 10.48 -0.76 5.06
CA LEU A 254 9.92 -1.75 5.97
C LEU A 254 10.46 -3.16 5.69
N LEU A 255 10.45 -3.57 4.42
CA LEU A 255 11.01 -4.86 4.01
C LEU A 255 12.50 -4.97 4.36
N ALA A 256 13.26 -3.89 4.15
CA ALA A 256 14.66 -3.85 4.54
C ALA A 256 14.86 -4.00 6.05
N SER A 257 13.96 -3.43 6.87
CA SER A 257 13.95 -3.63 8.32
C SER A 257 13.71 -5.09 8.74
N HIS A 258 13.14 -5.91 7.85
CA HIS A 258 12.90 -7.34 8.04
C HIS A 258 13.90 -8.23 7.28
N GLY A 259 15.04 -7.69 6.85
CA GLY A 259 16.15 -8.47 6.28
C GLY A 259 16.10 -8.65 4.76
N PHE A 260 15.16 -8.02 4.06
CA PHE A 260 15.09 -8.05 2.60
C PHE A 260 15.99 -6.98 1.97
N ALA A 261 16.38 -7.20 0.71
CA ALA A 261 16.84 -6.11 -0.15
C ALA A 261 15.65 -5.67 -1.02
N ALA A 262 15.19 -4.43 -0.83
CA ALA A 262 13.95 -3.97 -1.43
C ALA A 262 14.15 -2.75 -2.33
N LEU A 263 13.55 -2.76 -3.52
CA LEU A 263 13.67 -1.68 -4.50
C LEU A 263 12.30 -1.02 -4.73
N ALA A 264 12.15 0.24 -4.32
CA ALA A 264 11.05 1.08 -4.77
C ALA A 264 11.44 1.72 -6.11
N VAL A 265 10.68 1.50 -7.19
CA VAL A 265 11.06 2.02 -8.51
C VAL A 265 9.84 2.49 -9.30
N SER A 266 10.04 3.58 -10.05
CA SER A 266 9.04 4.08 -10.97
C SER A 266 8.88 3.12 -12.15
N TRP A 267 7.63 2.84 -12.53
CA TRP A 267 7.28 2.14 -13.78
C TRP A 267 6.54 3.05 -14.77
N VAL A 268 6.10 4.22 -14.32
CA VAL A 268 5.63 5.33 -15.15
C VAL A 268 6.40 6.58 -14.80
N ASP A 269 6.90 7.27 -15.82
CA ASP A 269 7.51 8.57 -15.64
C ASP A 269 6.45 9.53 -15.08
N GLU A 270 6.80 10.33 -14.07
CA GLU A 270 5.85 11.27 -13.42
C GLU A 270 5.20 12.21 -14.44
N THR A 271 5.91 12.53 -15.53
CA THR A 271 5.44 13.36 -16.65
C THR A 271 4.50 12.64 -17.62
N GLN A 272 4.40 11.31 -17.56
CA GLN A 272 3.57 10.48 -18.45
C GLN A 272 2.42 9.76 -17.70
N ALA A 273 2.30 9.93 -16.39
CA ALA A 273 1.33 9.21 -15.53
C ALA A 273 -0.14 9.34 -15.98
N ALA A 274 -0.53 10.48 -16.55
CA ALA A 274 -1.90 10.73 -17.02
C ALA A 274 -2.22 10.07 -18.38
N GLU A 275 -1.23 9.83 -19.24
CA GLU A 275 -1.41 9.29 -20.60
C GLU A 275 -1.01 7.80 -20.71
N ALA A 276 -0.13 7.32 -19.83
CA ALA A 276 0.62 6.07 -20.03
C ALA A 276 0.05 4.81 -19.37
N ILE A 277 -1.10 4.86 -18.71
CA ILE A 277 -1.67 3.65 -18.06
C ILE A 277 -2.30 2.70 -19.10
N ALA A 278 -2.61 3.18 -20.31
CA ALA A 278 -3.24 2.37 -21.35
C ALA A 278 -2.30 1.28 -21.93
N GLU A 279 -1.01 1.58 -22.09
CA GLU A 279 0.00 0.66 -22.65
C GLU A 279 1.32 0.78 -21.90
N VAL A 280 1.46 -0.01 -20.83
CA VAL A 280 2.68 -0.06 -20.02
C VAL A 280 3.55 -1.22 -20.49
N PRO A 281 4.76 -0.98 -21.05
CA PRO A 281 5.66 -2.04 -21.46
C PRO A 281 6.10 -2.88 -20.25
N LEU A 282 5.88 -4.19 -20.30
CA LEU A 282 6.26 -5.13 -19.24
C LEU A 282 7.75 -5.19 -18.99
N GLU A 283 8.53 -4.88 -20.03
CA GLU A 283 9.98 -4.85 -20.02
C GLU A 283 10.51 -3.91 -18.93
N ARG A 284 9.71 -2.91 -18.50
CA ARG A 284 10.02 -2.02 -17.38
C ARG A 284 10.09 -2.79 -16.06
N PHE A 285 9.13 -3.67 -15.80
CA PHE A 285 9.10 -4.50 -14.60
C PHE A 285 10.21 -5.54 -14.62
N ASP A 286 10.41 -6.19 -15.76
CA ASP A 286 11.49 -7.19 -15.94
C ASP A 286 12.88 -6.56 -15.79
N THR A 287 13.08 -5.34 -16.29
CA THR A 287 14.33 -4.59 -16.10
C THR A 287 14.62 -4.35 -14.62
N ALA A 288 13.61 -3.96 -13.83
CA ALA A 288 13.78 -3.74 -12.40
C ALA A 288 14.07 -5.03 -11.62
N LEU A 289 13.38 -6.13 -11.95
CA LEU A 289 13.62 -7.44 -11.35
C LEU A 289 15.04 -7.93 -11.63
N ARG A 290 15.47 -7.86 -12.90
CA ARG A 290 16.84 -8.25 -13.30
C ARG A 290 17.88 -7.36 -12.65
N TRP A 291 17.64 -6.05 -12.58
CA TRP A 291 18.55 -5.11 -11.92
C TRP A 291 18.74 -5.49 -10.45
N LEU A 292 17.67 -5.78 -9.71
CA LEU A 292 17.79 -6.15 -8.30
C LEU A 292 18.46 -7.52 -8.13
N ALA A 293 18.14 -8.49 -9.00
CA ALA A 293 18.74 -9.83 -8.97
C ALA A 293 20.26 -9.82 -9.21
N THR A 294 20.82 -8.75 -9.80
CA THR A 294 22.27 -8.60 -10.02
C THR A 294 23.00 -7.95 -8.85
N ARG A 295 22.34 -7.63 -7.74
CA ARG A 295 23.01 -7.07 -6.56
C ARG A 295 23.70 -8.18 -5.77
N ASP A 296 24.94 -7.95 -5.37
CA ASP A 296 25.73 -8.92 -4.59
C ASP A 296 25.08 -9.30 -3.25
N GLU A 297 24.28 -8.39 -2.70
CA GLU A 297 23.55 -8.58 -1.45
C GLU A 297 22.23 -9.37 -1.62
N VAL A 298 21.82 -9.67 -2.85
CA VAL A 298 20.58 -10.41 -3.18
C VAL A 298 20.88 -11.87 -3.54
N SER A 299 20.08 -12.78 -3.01
CA SER A 299 20.14 -14.21 -3.30
C SER A 299 18.79 -14.78 -3.71
N GLY A 300 18.83 -15.71 -4.67
CA GLY A 300 17.64 -16.44 -5.10
C GLY A 300 16.70 -15.61 -5.99
N PRO A 301 15.46 -16.09 -6.21
CA PRO A 301 14.49 -15.38 -7.04
C PRO A 301 14.06 -14.06 -6.37
N VAL A 302 13.91 -13.03 -7.18
CA VAL A 302 13.38 -11.72 -6.77
C VAL A 302 11.85 -11.73 -6.88
N ALA A 303 11.17 -11.33 -5.82
CA ALA A 303 9.72 -11.15 -5.82
C ALA A 303 9.32 -9.75 -6.29
N ALA A 304 8.08 -9.62 -6.78
CA ALA A 304 7.47 -8.33 -7.09
C ALA A 304 6.25 -8.10 -6.20
N MET A 305 6.09 -6.89 -5.70
CA MET A 305 4.85 -6.41 -5.08
C MET A 305 4.39 -5.13 -5.75
N GLY A 306 3.09 -4.90 -5.82
CA GLY A 306 2.59 -3.64 -6.34
C GLY A 306 1.17 -3.30 -5.89
N GLY A 307 0.86 -2.00 -5.94
CA GLY A 307 -0.49 -1.48 -5.72
C GLY A 307 -1.50 -1.95 -6.79
N PRO A 308 -2.77 -1.51 -6.75
CA PRO A 308 -3.84 -2.03 -7.61
C PRO A 308 -3.54 -2.02 -9.12
N VAL A 309 -2.79 -1.03 -9.60
CA VAL A 309 -2.36 -0.91 -11.00
C VAL A 309 -0.99 -1.54 -11.23
N GLY A 310 -0.01 -1.34 -10.34
CA GLY A 310 1.30 -1.98 -10.40
C GLY A 310 1.24 -3.52 -10.40
N ARG A 311 0.25 -4.12 -9.71
CA ARG A 311 -0.04 -5.55 -9.76
C ARG A 311 -0.37 -6.06 -11.17
N ARG A 312 -0.97 -5.21 -12.02
CA ARG A 312 -1.27 -5.58 -13.42
C ARG A 312 -0.01 -5.70 -14.25
N GLY A 313 1.00 -4.85 -14.03
CA GLY A 313 2.31 -4.98 -14.69
C GLY A 313 3.19 -6.09 -14.12
N CYS A 314 2.95 -6.47 -12.85
CA CYS A 314 3.49 -7.70 -12.27
C CYS A 314 2.83 -8.98 -12.86
N SER A 315 1.78 -8.83 -13.68
CA SER A 315 1.08 -9.92 -14.36
C SER A 315 1.30 -9.78 -15.88
N PRO A 316 1.68 -10.83 -16.63
CA PRO A 316 1.86 -10.69 -18.07
C PRO A 316 0.50 -10.41 -18.78
N PRO A 317 0.39 -9.46 -19.72
CA PRO A 317 -0.71 -9.31 -20.67
C PRO A 317 -0.89 -10.55 -21.53
N CYS A 318 -2.16 -10.92 -21.67
CA CYS A 318 -2.64 -11.80 -22.70
C CYS A 318 -2.89 -10.98 -23.97
N ALA A 319 -2.01 -11.07 -24.98
CA ALA A 319 -2.34 -11.04 -26.41
C ALA A 319 -1.07 -11.17 -27.28
N PRO A 320 -1.10 -11.97 -28.37
CA PRO A 320 -0.02 -12.03 -29.35
C PRO A 320 -0.28 -11.04 -30.51
N ASP A 321 0.53 -10.00 -30.66
CA ASP A 321 0.66 -9.34 -31.97
C ASP A 321 1.82 -10.00 -32.74
N ARG A 322 1.47 -10.88 -33.67
CA ARG A 322 2.41 -11.61 -34.54
C ARG A 322 2.80 -10.83 -35.79
N SER A 323 2.55 -9.52 -35.89
CA SER A 323 2.77 -8.78 -37.14
C SER A 323 4.17 -8.17 -37.33
N ARG A 324 5.13 -8.34 -36.40
CA ARG A 324 6.47 -7.73 -36.54
C ARG A 324 7.63 -8.65 -36.15
N LEU A 325 7.89 -9.67 -36.97
CA LEU A 325 9.21 -10.33 -37.03
C LEU A 325 9.61 -10.52 -38.51
N PRO A 326 10.81 -10.04 -38.94
CA PRO A 326 11.32 -10.33 -40.27
C PRO A 326 11.76 -11.80 -40.40
N PRO A 327 11.73 -12.39 -41.61
CA PRO A 327 11.96 -13.81 -41.80
C PRO A 327 13.46 -14.12 -41.89
N ALA A 328 13.99 -14.65 -40.80
CA ALA A 328 15.10 -15.61 -40.78
C ALA A 328 14.84 -16.37 -39.46
N TRP A 329 14.67 -17.68 -39.42
CA TRP A 329 15.57 -18.75 -39.84
C TRP A 329 14.75 -20.06 -39.89
N CYS A 330 15.09 -20.94 -40.83
CA CYS A 330 14.85 -22.38 -40.67
C CYS A 330 15.73 -22.93 -39.55
#